data_AF-A0A6N8ZXP4-F1
#
_entry.id   AF-A0A6N8ZXP4-F1
#
_cell.length_a   1.000
_cell.length_b   1.000
_cell.length_c   1.000
_cell.angle_alpha   90.00
_cell.angle_beta   90.00
_cell.angle_gamma   90.00
#
_symmetry.space_group_name_H-M   'P 1'
#
loop_
_entity.id
_entity.type
_entity.pdbx_description
1 polymer ?
#
loop_
_entity_poly.entity_id
_entity_poly.type
_entity_poly.pdbx_seq_one_letter_code
_entity_poly.pdbx_strand_id
1 'polypeptide(L)' 'MIQIWQDFRVAEQKFPDLIARPIAAQFVTDDEIALFEFAQNDDEITIGNEGHYELVPPDQLTDAELRDYRKSALLTT' A
#
# COMPACT_ATOMS: atom_id res chain seq x y z
N MET A 1 14.32 -6.67 5.71
CA MET A 1 13.28 -5.91 6.43
C MET A 1 13.81 -4.73 7.26
N ILE A 2 14.95 -4.13 6.91
CA ILE A 2 15.52 -3.03 7.71
C ILE A 2 14.77 -1.70 7.56
N GLN A 3 14.21 -1.42 6.39
CA GLN A 3 13.58 -0.12 6.10
C GLN A 3 12.27 0.08 6.87
N ILE A 4 11.38 -0.91 6.88
CA ILE A 4 10.10 -0.82 7.61
C ILE A 4 10.31 -0.59 9.12
N TRP A 5 11.29 -1.26 9.72
CA TRP A 5 11.66 -1.05 11.12
C TRP A 5 12.15 0.38 11.39
N GLN A 6 12.89 0.97 10.46
CA GLN A 6 13.34 2.35 10.57
C GLN A 6 12.17 3.33 10.38
N ASP A 7 11.25 3.06 9.46
CA ASP A 7 10.07 3.88 9.22
C ASP A 7 9.18 3.96 10.46
N PHE A 8 8.94 2.83 11.14
CA PHE A 8 8.21 2.81 12.42
C PHE A 8 8.87 3.70 13.48
N ARG A 9 10.20 3.55 13.68
CA ARG A 9 10.93 4.36 14.67
C ARG A 9 10.90 5.86 14.35
N VAL A 10 11.05 6.22 13.08
CA VAL A 10 10.98 7.62 12.66
C VAL A 10 9.57 8.17 12.85
N ALA A 11 8.53 7.38 12.55
CA ALA A 11 7.15 7.78 12.74
C ALA A 11 6.83 7.98 14.22
N GLU A 12 7.22 7.06 15.10
CA GLU A 12 7.06 7.19 16.55
C GLU A 12 7.75 8.45 17.09
N GLN A 13 8.98 8.74 16.62
CA GLN A 13 9.72 9.92 17.06
C GLN A 13 9.08 11.24 16.58
N LYS A 14 8.56 11.28 15.35
CA LYS A 14 8.04 12.51 14.73
C LYS A 14 6.55 12.75 15.04
N PHE A 15 5.79 11.68 15.26
CA PHE A 15 4.34 11.70 15.37
C PHE A 15 3.88 10.76 16.50
N PRO A 16 4.21 11.07 17.77
CA PRO A 16 4.00 10.17 18.91
C PRO A 16 2.53 9.85 19.19
N ASP A 17 1.61 10.73 18.76
CA ASP A 17 0.17 10.57 18.96
C ASP A 17 -0.52 9.82 17.80
N LEU A 18 0.21 9.42 16.76
CA LEU A 18 -0.33 8.72 15.59
C LEU A 18 0.05 7.25 15.57
N ILE A 19 -0.86 6.42 15.07
CA ILE A 19 -0.58 5.01 14.77
C ILE A 19 0.08 4.95 13.40
N ALA A 20 1.37 4.63 13.35
CA ALA A 20 2.09 4.46 12.09
C ALA A 20 1.57 3.22 11.34
N ARG A 21 1.27 3.38 10.05
CA ARG A 21 0.88 2.30 9.12
C ARG A 21 1.73 2.39 7.86
N PRO A 22 3.01 1.95 7.91
CA PRO A 22 3.88 1.99 6.75
C PRO A 22 3.32 1.14 5.62
N ILE A 23 3.44 1.65 4.39
CA ILE A 23 3.04 0.93 3.17
C ILE A 23 4.30 0.69 2.34
N ALA A 24 4.58 -0.56 2.00
CA ALA A 24 5.59 -0.91 1.01
C ALA A 24 4.93 -1.31 -0.30
N ALA A 25 5.58 -1.01 -1.41
CA ALA A 25 5.25 -1.53 -2.72
C ALA A 25 6.47 -2.26 -3.28
N GLN A 26 6.26 -3.42 -3.88
CA GLN A 26 7.30 -4.22 -4.50
C GLN A 26 6.81 -4.77 -5.84
N PHE A 27 7.66 -4.67 -6.87
CA PHE A 27 7.46 -5.41 -8.11
C PHE A 27 7.72 -6.89 -7.87
N VAL A 28 6.70 -7.73 -8.13
CA VAL A 28 6.78 -9.20 -8.09
C VAL A 28 7.24 -9.70 -9.45
N THR A 29 6.64 -9.18 -10.52
CA THR A 29 7.03 -9.33 -11.93
C THR A 29 7.11 -7.95 -12.57
N ASP A 30 7.38 -7.89 -13.89
CA ASP A 30 7.42 -6.61 -14.63
C ASP A 30 6.05 -5.90 -14.65
N ASP A 31 4.97 -6.66 -14.52
CA ASP A 31 3.58 -6.23 -14.61
C ASP A 31 2.79 -6.45 -13.31
N GLU A 32 3.39 -6.95 -12.24
CA GLU A 32 2.69 -7.18 -10.96
C GLU A 32 3.36 -6.41 -9.82
N ILE A 33 2.56 -5.61 -9.10
CA ILE A 33 2.97 -4.90 -7.90
C ILE A 33 2.22 -5.48 -6.70
N ALA A 34 2.96 -5.93 -5.70
CA ALA A 34 2.43 -6.23 -4.37
C ALA A 34 2.58 -5.01 -3.47
N LEU A 35 1.48 -4.60 -2.83
CA LEU A 35 1.43 -3.59 -1.77
C LEU A 35 1.19 -4.27 -0.43
N PHE A 36 2.00 -3.90 0.56
CA PHE A 36 1.90 -4.39 1.92
C PHE A 36 1.72 -3.22 2.88
N GLU A 37 0.68 -3.27 3.68
CA GLU A 37 0.51 -2.40 4.83
C GLU A 37 1.01 -3.15 6.07
N PHE A 38 1.88 -2.50 6.84
CA PHE A 38 2.43 -3.08 8.06
C PHE A 38 1.75 -2.53 9.30
N ALA A 39 1.58 -3.40 10.28
CA ALA A 39 1.15 -3.07 11.63
C ALA A 39 2.22 -3.52 12.63
N GLN A 40 2.33 -2.81 13.74
CA GLN A 40 3.19 -3.18 14.86
C GLN A 40 2.30 -3.55 16.05
N ASN A 41 2.45 -4.78 16.57
CA ASN A 41 1.80 -5.24 17.79
C ASN A 41 2.88 -5.68 18.77
N ASP A 42 2.88 -5.07 19.96
CA ASP A 42 3.88 -5.24 21.02
C ASP A 42 5.32 -4.96 20.53
N ASP A 43 5.98 -5.91 19.86
CA ASP A 43 7.31 -5.77 19.24
C ASP A 43 7.43 -6.50 17.90
N GLU A 44 6.32 -7.05 17.39
CA GLU A 44 6.28 -7.77 16.13
C GLU A 44 5.68 -6.91 15.02
N ILE A 45 6.33 -6.91 13.87
CA ILE A 45 5.81 -6.30 12.64
C ILE A 45 5.06 -7.37 11.87
N THR A 46 3.78 -7.13 11.62
CA THR A 46 2.89 -8.01 10.86
C THR A 46 2.37 -7.30 9.62
N ILE A 47 1.92 -8.09 8.64
CA ILE A 47 1.18 -7.57 7.48
C ILE A 47 -0.27 -7.38 7.92
N GLY A 48 -0.73 -6.14 7.93
CA GLY A 48 -2.10 -5.78 8.25
C GLY A 48 -3.03 -5.83 7.04
N ASN A 49 -2.50 -5.55 5.85
CA ASN A 49 -3.21 -5.65 4.59
C ASN A 49 -2.23 -5.95 3.44
N GLU A 50 -2.70 -6.64 2.42
CA GLU A 50 -1.93 -7.07 1.27
C GLU A 50 -2.79 -6.98 0.03
N GLY A 51 -2.26 -6.38 -1.03
CA GLY A 51 -2.93 -6.24 -2.32
C GLY A 51 -1.98 -6.47 -3.46
N HIS A 52 -2.36 -7.33 -4.40
CA HIS A 52 -1.61 -7.60 -5.61
C HIS A 52 -2.32 -6.94 -6.79
N TYR A 53 -1.57 -6.18 -7.56
CA TYR A 53 -2.11 -5.36 -8.65
C TYR A 53 -1.34 -5.63 -9.92
N GLU A 54 -2.08 -5.95 -10.98
CA GLU A 54 -1.55 -6.08 -12.33
C GLU A 54 -1.54 -4.72 -13.03
N LEU A 55 -0.43 -4.39 -13.67
CA LEU A 55 -0.23 -3.20 -14.47
C LEU A 55 -0.78 -3.45 -15.87
N VAL A 56 -2.03 -3.07 -16.06
CA VAL A 56 -2.75 -3.27 -17.32
C VAL A 56 -2.59 -2.04 -18.24
N PRO A 57 -2.17 -2.23 -19.51
CA PRO A 57 -2.15 -1.17 -20.51
C PRO A 57 -3.54 -0.53 -20.73
N PRO A 58 -3.63 0.79 -21.04
CA PRO A 58 -4.91 1.46 -21.19
C PRO A 58 -5.83 0.88 -22.28
N ASP A 59 -5.27 0.30 -23.33
CA ASP A 59 -6.01 -0.33 -24.44
C ASP A 59 -6.59 -1.70 -24.08
N GLN A 60 -6.20 -2.26 -22.93
CA GLN A 60 -6.75 -3.50 -22.38
C GLN A 60 -7.83 -3.24 -21.32
N LEU A 61 -8.08 -1.98 -20.95
CA LEU A 61 -9.17 -1.59 -20.07
C LEU A 61 -10.44 -1.32 -20.88
N THR A 62 -11.55 -1.91 -20.43
CA THR A 62 -12.87 -1.60 -20.96
C THR A 62 -13.31 -0.19 -20.55
N ASP A 63 -14.20 0.41 -21.34
CA ASP A 63 -14.83 1.68 -20.96
C ASP A 63 -15.57 1.61 -19.61
N ALA A 64 -16.03 0.42 -19.21
CA ALA A 64 -16.65 0.20 -17.91
C ALA A 64 -15.63 0.29 -16.78
N GLU A 65 -14.49 -0.41 -16.91
CA GLU A 65 -13.39 -0.37 -15.94
C GLU A 65 -12.82 1.05 -15.80
N LEU A 66 -12.66 1.78 -16.91
CA LEU A 66 -12.23 3.19 -16.87
C LEU A 66 -13.22 4.10 -16.15
N ARG A 67 -14.53 3.86 -16.33
CA ARG A 67 -15.57 4.60 -15.58
C ARG A 67 -15.54 4.27 -14.10
N ASP A 68 -15.34 3.01 -13.74
CA ASP A 68 -15.31 2.57 -12.34
C ASP A 68 -14.04 3.03 -11.63
N TYR A 69 -12.89 3.02 -12.31
CA TYR A 69 -11.64 3.61 -11.81
C TYR A 69 -11.81 5.11 -11.48
N ARG A 70 -12.51 5.87 -12.33
CA ARG A 70 -12.81 7.28 -12.04
C ARG A 70 -13.69 7.45 -10.81
N LYS A 71 -14.58 6.50 -10.51
CA LYS A 71 -15.42 6.55 -9.30
C LYS A 71 -14.64 6.20 -8.04
N SER A 72 -13.74 5.20 -8.10
CA SER A 72 -12.93 4.80 -6.94
C SER A 72 -12.00 5.93 -6.49
N ALA A 73 -11.42 6.68 -7.44
CA ALA A 73 -10.63 7.87 -7.13
C ALA A 73 -11.43 9.02 -6.46
N LEU A 74 -12.76 9.01 -6.56
CA LEU A 74 -13.65 10.03 -5.99
C LEU A 74 -14.27 9.62 -4.64
N LEU A 75 -14.14 8.35 -4.24
CA LEU A 75 -14.75 7.82 -3.01
C LEU A 75 -13.86 7.96 -1.76
N THR A 76 -12.73 8.68 -1.85
CA THR A 76 -11.80 8.93 -0.74
C THR A 76 -11.96 10.34 -0.13
N THR A 77 -13.16 10.93 -0.18
CA THR A 77 -13.50 12.21 0.50
C THR A 77 -14.48 11.99 1.64
#